data_AF-A0A958R823-F1
#
_entry.id   AF-A0A958R823-F1
#
_cell.length_a   1.000
_cell.length_b   1.000
_cell.length_c   1.000
_cell.angle_alpha   90.00
_cell.angle_beta   90.00
_cell.angle_gamma   90.00
#
_symmetry.space_group_name_H-M   'P 1'
#
loop_
_entity.id
_entity.type
_entity.pdbx_description
1 polymer ?
#
loop_
_entity_poly.entity_id
_entity_poly.type
_entity_poly.pdbx_seq_one_letter_code
_entity_poly.pdbx_strand_id
1 'polypeptide(L)'
;SRVLFFESADHSIKNKKTYLAFAKAAFKQKRKMLKSNLMQYIGGAKELDLLRIMEELNLSKTARAEELTPAEFVDLYHRLGYL
;
A
#
# COMPACT_ATOMS: atom_id res chain seq x y z
N SER A 1 20.58 -22.71 -2.08
CA SER A 1 20.25 -21.79 -0.98
C SER A 1 21.05 -20.51 -1.09
N ARG A 2 20.51 -19.37 -0.64
CA ARG A 2 21.23 -18.09 -0.54
C ARG A 2 21.27 -17.69 0.94
N VAL A 3 22.38 -17.11 1.39
CA VAL A 3 22.49 -16.50 2.73
C VAL A 3 22.15 -15.03 2.58
N LEU A 4 21.15 -14.56 3.32
CA LEU A 4 20.71 -13.17 3.34
C LEU A 4 20.96 -12.61 4.74
N PHE A 5 21.32 -11.34 4.81
CA PHE A 5 21.48 -10.60 6.05
C PHE A 5 20.46 -9.45 6.10
N PHE A 6 19.88 -9.21 7.26
CA PHE A 6 18.87 -8.19 7.48
C PHE A 6 19.21 -7.42 8.76
N GLU A 7 19.12 -6.09 8.68
CA GLU A 7 19.23 -5.21 9.84
C GLU A 7 17.88 -4.57 10.12
N SER A 8 17.61 -4.26 11.39
CA SER A 8 16.43 -3.51 11.77
C SER A 8 16.56 -2.07 11.29
N ALA A 9 15.58 -1.61 10.53
CA ALA A 9 15.42 -0.20 10.19
C ALA A 9 14.29 0.42 11.02
N ASP A 10 14.46 1.68 11.39
CA ASP A 10 13.40 2.47 12.00
C ASP A 10 12.23 2.65 11.03
N HIS A 11 11.01 2.61 11.55
CA HIS A 11 9.80 2.80 10.77
C HIS A 11 8.73 3.56 11.53
N SER A 12 7.90 4.31 10.81
CA SER A 12 6.81 5.12 11.35
C SER A 12 5.50 4.36 11.57
N ILE A 13 5.44 3.07 11.20
CA ILE A 13 4.24 2.23 11.33
C ILE A 13 4.00 1.86 12.80
N LYS A 14 2.93 2.40 13.41
CA LYS A 14 2.57 2.06 14.81
C LYS A 14 1.87 0.71 14.90
N ASN A 15 0.85 0.48 14.08
CA ASN A 15 0.08 -0.75 14.10
C ASN A 15 0.52 -1.71 12.97
N LYS A 16 1.46 -2.60 13.31
CA LYS A 16 1.99 -3.61 12.40
C LYS A 16 0.91 -4.54 11.83
N LYS A 17 -0.10 -4.90 12.62
CA LYS A 17 -1.15 -5.85 12.18
C LYS A 17 -1.99 -5.26 11.06
N THR A 18 -2.38 -4.00 11.18
CA THR A 18 -3.17 -3.31 10.16
C THR A 18 -2.34 -3.02 8.91
N TYR A 19 -1.08 -2.62 9.07
CA TYR A 19 -0.18 -2.42 7.93
C TYR A 19 0.03 -3.71 7.13
N LEU A 20 0.30 -4.83 7.80
CA LEU A 20 0.48 -6.12 7.13
C LEU A 20 -0.82 -6.60 6.45
N ALA A 21 -1.99 -6.32 7.04
CA ALA A 21 -3.27 -6.62 6.40
C ALA A 21 -3.50 -5.77 5.14
N PHE A 22 -3.16 -4.48 5.20
CA PHE A 22 -3.19 -3.56 4.06
C PHE A 22 -2.25 -4.03 2.94
N ALA A 23 -0.99 -4.33 3.26
CA ALA A 23 -0.02 -4.85 2.31
C ALA A 23 -0.51 -6.16 1.67
N LYS A 24 -1.03 -7.09 2.47
CA LYS A 24 -1.60 -8.35 1.97
C LYS A 24 -2.78 -8.10 1.02
N ALA A 25 -3.63 -7.12 1.30
CA ALA A 25 -4.74 -6.76 0.44
C ALA A 25 -4.25 -6.18 -0.90
N ALA A 26 -3.32 -5.23 -0.86
CA ALA A 26 -2.76 -4.59 -2.04
C ALA A 26 -2.07 -5.58 -3.01
N PHE A 27 -1.38 -6.59 -2.46
CA PHE A 27 -0.68 -7.63 -3.22
C PHE A 27 -1.53 -8.88 -3.50
N LYS A 28 -2.83 -8.87 -3.20
CA LYS A 28 -3.73 -10.03 -3.36
C LYS A 28 -3.70 -10.61 -4.77
N GLN A 29 -3.62 -9.77 -5.80
CA GLN A 29 -3.45 -10.19 -7.19
C GLN A 29 -2.38 -9.34 -7.88
N LYS A 30 -1.21 -9.94 -8.14
CA LYS A 30 0.00 -9.27 -8.66
C LYS A 30 -0.28 -8.36 -9.87
N ARG A 31 -1.03 -8.85 -10.86
CA ARG A 31 -1.27 -8.15 -12.14
C ARG A 31 -2.40 -7.13 -12.11
N LYS A 32 -3.21 -7.10 -11.04
CA LYS A 32 -4.32 -6.15 -10.91
C LYS A 32 -3.80 -4.78 -10.48
N MET A 33 -4.52 -3.75 -10.91
CA MET A 33 -4.30 -2.39 -10.41
C MET A 33 -4.45 -2.35 -8.89
N LEU A 34 -3.64 -1.52 -8.24
CA LEU A 34 -3.65 -1.32 -6.79
C LEU A 34 -5.05 -0.97 -6.29
N LYS A 35 -5.75 -0.06 -6.97
CA LYS A 35 -7.14 0.30 -6.66
C LYS A 35 -8.06 -0.91 -6.64
N SER A 36 -7.97 -1.79 -7.64
CA SER A 36 -8.84 -2.97 -7.75
C SER A 36 -8.60 -3.96 -6.61
N ASN A 37 -7.36 -4.07 -6.13
CA ASN A 37 -7.03 -4.91 -4.99
C ASN A 37 -7.49 -4.29 -3.67
N LEU A 38 -7.28 -2.99 -3.49
CA LEU A 38 -7.61 -2.28 -2.25
C LEU A 38 -9.12 -2.05 -2.06
N MET A 39 -9.90 -1.91 -3.13
CA MET A 39 -11.36 -1.65 -3.04
C MET A 39 -12.12 -2.66 -2.18
N GLN A 40 -11.69 -3.93 -2.16
CA GLN A 40 -12.28 -4.97 -1.32
C GLN A 40 -11.94 -4.82 0.17
N TYR A 41 -10.88 -4.07 0.49
CA TYR A 41 -10.34 -3.87 1.83
C TYR A 41 -10.80 -2.56 2.47
N ILE A 42 -10.76 -1.44 1.74
CA ILE A 42 -11.15 -0.11 2.24
C ILE A 42 -12.67 0.15 2.16
N GLY A 43 -13.41 -0.69 1.44
CA GLY A 43 -14.83 -0.50 1.16
C GLY A 43 -15.07 0.44 -0.02
N GLY A 44 -16.09 0.14 -0.84
CA GLY A 44 -16.30 0.82 -2.12
C GLY A 44 -16.57 2.33 -2.04
N ALA A 45 -17.03 2.83 -0.89
CA ALA A 45 -17.30 4.24 -0.66
C ALA A 45 -16.03 5.13 -0.66
N LYS A 46 -14.83 4.54 -0.64
CA LYS A 46 -13.54 5.26 -0.56
C LYS A 46 -12.73 5.24 -1.86
N GLU A 47 -13.32 4.87 -2.99
CA GLU A 47 -12.57 4.81 -4.27
C GLU A 47 -12.03 6.18 -4.70
N LEU A 48 -12.89 7.21 -4.61
CA LEU A 48 -12.52 8.58 -4.98
C LEU A 48 -11.39 9.12 -4.10
N ASP A 49 -11.45 8.84 -2.80
CA ASP A 49 -10.38 9.22 -1.88
C ASP A 49 -9.07 8.48 -2.19
N LEU A 50 -9.12 7.19 -2.51
CA LEU A 50 -7.93 6.44 -2.91
C LEU A 50 -7.31 7.03 -4.19
N LEU A 51 -8.12 7.30 -5.22
CA LEU A 51 -7.61 7.88 -6.46
C LEU A 51 -7.04 9.29 -6.27
N ARG A 52 -7.67 10.09 -5.42
CA ARG A 52 -7.18 11.43 -5.05
C ARG A 52 -5.85 11.34 -4.31
N ILE A 53 -5.72 10.46 -3.32
CA ILE A 53 -4.47 10.26 -2.57
C ILE A 53 -3.37 9.74 -3.51
N MET A 54 -3.68 8.81 -4.41
CA MET A 54 -2.70 8.34 -5.40
C MET A 54 -2.20 9.49 -6.28
N GLU A 55 -3.09 10.38 -6.72
CA GLU A 55 -2.74 11.56 -7.49
C GLU A 55 -1.90 12.58 -6.68
N GLU A 56 -2.25 12.82 -5.42
CA GLU A 56 -1.46 13.65 -4.48
C GLU A 56 -0.04 13.10 -4.27
N LEU A 57 0.15 11.78 -4.34
CA LEU A 57 1.44 11.10 -4.24
C LEU A 57 2.16 10.93 -5.59
N ASN A 58 1.65 11.54 -6.68
CA ASN A 58 2.15 11.37 -8.05
C ASN A 58 2.19 9.91 -8.55
N LEU A 59 1.30 9.06 -8.02
CA LEU A 59 1.16 7.68 -8.45
C LEU A 59 0.19 7.57 -9.62
N SER A 60 0.49 6.68 -10.57
CA SER A 60 -0.42 6.40 -11.67
C SER A 60 -1.75 5.80 -11.17
N LYS A 61 -2.88 6.27 -11.72
CA LYS A 61 -4.23 5.73 -11.43
C LYS A 61 -4.38 4.25 -11.83
N THR A 62 -3.46 3.73 -12.64
CA THR A 62 -3.39 2.34 -13.07
C THR A 62 -2.22 1.58 -12.45
N ALA A 63 -1.49 2.18 -11.49
CA ALA A 63 -0.34 1.56 -10.85
C ALA A 63 -0.70 0.21 -10.21
N ARG A 64 0.23 -0.73 -10.25
CA ARG A 64 0.18 -2.00 -9.51
C ARG A 64 0.97 -1.88 -8.21
N ALA A 65 0.65 -2.72 -7.23
CA ALA A 65 1.33 -2.69 -5.93
C ALA A 65 2.85 -2.90 -6.05
N GLU A 66 3.30 -3.72 -7.01
CA GLU A 66 4.72 -4.00 -7.25
C GLU A 66 5.50 -2.85 -7.89
N GLU A 67 4.81 -1.86 -8.44
CA GLU A 67 5.41 -0.70 -9.10
C GLU A 67 5.71 0.43 -8.08
N LEU A 68 5.19 0.32 -6.85
CA LEU A 68 5.44 1.26 -5.76
C LEU A 68 6.72 0.87 -5.00
N THR A 69 7.49 1.88 -4.62
CA THR A 69 8.58 1.73 -3.66
C THR A 69 8.05 1.50 -2.24
N PRO A 70 8.86 0.93 -1.32
CA PRO A 70 8.45 0.76 0.07
C PRO A 70 8.03 2.07 0.75
N ALA A 71 8.67 3.19 0.44
CA ALA A 71 8.36 4.50 1.02
C ALA A 71 6.99 5.01 0.55
N GLU A 72 6.74 5.02 -0.76
CA GLU A 72 5.43 5.40 -1.33
C GLU A 72 4.29 4.53 -0.76
N PHE A 73 4.58 3.26 -0.49
CA PHE A 73 3.62 2.34 0.08
C PHE A 73 3.25 2.67 1.54
N VAL A 74 4.23 3.10 2.33
CA VAL A 74 4.01 3.59 3.70
C VAL A 74 3.25 4.92 3.69
N ASP A 75 3.62 5.84 2.79
CA ASP A 75 2.95 7.13 2.66
C ASP A 75 1.48 6.98 2.25
N LEU A 76 1.20 6.07 1.31
CA LEU A 76 -0.16 5.71 0.92
C LEU A 76 -0.97 5.17 2.11
N TYR A 77 -0.37 4.29 2.91
CA TYR A 77 -1.00 3.72 4.10
C TYR A 77 -1.38 4.82 5.11
N HIS A 78 -0.46 5.76 5.38
CA HIS A 78 -0.71 6.87 6.30
C HIS A 78 -1.75 7.86 5.79
N ARG A 79 -1.71 8.21 4.49
CA ARG A 79 -2.69 9.12 3.87
C ARG A 79 -4.10 8.57 3.86
N LEU A 80 -4.27 7.24 3.82
CA LEU A 80 -5.56 6.57 3.93
C LEU A 80 -6.16 6.60 5.36
N GLY A 81 -5.46 7.21 6.33
CA GLY A 81 -5.93 7.41 7.69
C GLY A 81 -5.55 6.28 8.66
N TYR A 82 -4.59 5.43 8.29
CA TYR A 82 -4.03 4.45 9.20
C TYR A 82 -2.73 5.00 9.82
N LEU A 83 -2.66 5.10 11.14
CA LEU A 83 -1.51 5.64 11.91
C LEU A 83 -0.63 4.56 12.52
#